data_AF-A0A1H6LXN8-F1
#
_entry.id   AF-A0A1H6LXN8-F1
#
_cell.length_a   1.000
_cell.length_b   1.000
_cell.length_c   1.000
_cell.angle_alpha   90.00
_cell.angle_beta   90.00
_cell.angle_gamma   90.00
#
_symmetry.space_group_name_H-M   'P 1'
#
loop_
_entity.id
_entity.type
_entity.pdbx_description
1 polymer ?
#
loop_
_entity_poly.entity_id
_entity_poly.type
_entity_poly.pdbx_seq_one_letter_code
_entity_poly.pdbx_strand_id
1 'polypeptide(L)'
;MFRNLIFDWSGTLCDDLGLTLDASNHVFEQYGRKPLSLDEFRAEFQLPYPDYYARVLPEVPIDEVEDHFRYGFKVSCTPVCILPHAREFMLFCRRRGIRCFVLTSVDAKAFDEQCRELGMFDFFEAIHAGVRDKEAYIGSLMAQHGLRAEETAFIGDMQHDMAAAHCAGVMAVGVLTGYNDAAQLVQAKPDLLVPDLRVLRLLVDKVPSVPREEDVIRLNGLELVCSIGVPDEERAEPQRLTADVELVPPMFFAEAGDDLARTVDYDALSKRLMAVAAARPRRLVETLVHDLACCCVEEFGARRAAVEVHKFILPEMRSTSVRTCVCGGAC
;
A
#
# COMPACT_ATOMS: atom_id res chain seq x y z
N MET A 1 -1.73 -0.72 -15.28
CA MET A 1 -2.04 0.16 -14.13
C MET A 1 -1.14 -0.27 -12.99
N PHE A 2 -0.57 0.66 -12.21
CA PHE A 2 0.30 0.27 -11.09
C PHE A 2 -0.51 -0.40 -9.99
N ARG A 3 -0.07 -1.61 -9.61
CA ARG A 3 -0.52 -2.33 -8.42
C ARG A 3 0.48 -2.20 -7.29
N ASN A 4 1.73 -1.93 -7.63
CA ASN A 4 2.82 -1.82 -6.68
C ASN A 4 3.58 -0.52 -6.96
N LEU A 5 3.93 0.21 -5.91
CA LEU A 5 4.79 1.38 -5.97
C LEU A 5 5.96 1.20 -5.01
N ILE A 6 7.17 1.34 -5.54
CA ILE A 6 8.40 1.39 -4.76
C ILE A 6 8.79 2.86 -4.66
N PHE A 7 9.06 3.34 -3.46
CA PHE A 7 9.43 4.72 -3.21
C PHE A 7 10.87 4.79 -2.69
N ASP A 8 11.63 5.78 -3.15
CA ASP A 8 12.67 6.32 -2.29
C ASP A 8 12.06 7.08 -1.11
N TRP A 9 12.90 7.36 -0.11
CA TRP A 9 12.51 8.07 1.09
C TRP A 9 12.85 9.55 1.03
N SER A 10 14.13 9.88 1.14
CA SER A 10 14.70 11.23 1.06
C SER A 10 14.36 11.86 -0.28
N GLY A 11 13.93 13.12 -0.29
CA GLY A 11 13.57 13.85 -1.51
C GLY A 11 12.28 13.40 -2.22
N THR A 12 11.70 12.26 -1.83
CA THR A 12 10.51 11.67 -2.45
C THR A 12 9.28 11.65 -1.53
N LEU A 13 9.44 11.12 -0.31
CA LEU A 13 8.39 11.13 0.74
C LEU A 13 8.74 12.05 1.90
N CYS A 14 10.04 12.26 2.12
CA CYS A 14 10.60 12.96 3.25
C CYS A 14 11.53 14.09 2.78
N ASP A 15 11.39 15.28 3.37
CA ASP A 15 12.27 16.42 3.12
C ASP A 15 13.37 16.45 4.18
N ASP A 16 14.53 15.91 3.82
CA ASP A 16 15.75 15.93 4.63
C ASP A 16 16.90 16.70 3.96
N LEU A 17 16.64 17.36 2.82
CA LEU A 17 17.69 17.99 2.01
C LEU A 17 18.42 19.10 2.78
N GLY A 18 17.67 19.94 3.51
CA GLY A 18 18.26 20.99 4.33
C GLY A 18 19.08 20.43 5.49
N LEU A 19 18.63 19.33 6.09
CA LEU A 19 19.36 18.65 7.17
C LEU A 19 20.67 18.04 6.65
N THR A 20 20.62 17.38 5.48
CA THR A 20 21.80 16.83 4.79
C THR A 20 22.79 17.91 4.37
N LEU A 21 22.29 19.09 3.95
CA LEU A 21 23.12 20.26 3.65
C LEU A 21 23.82 20.78 4.90
N ASP A 22 23.10 20.93 6.02
CA ASP A 22 23.69 21.37 7.29
C ASP A 22 24.79 20.41 7.75
N ALA A 23 24.53 19.10 7.68
CA ALA A 23 25.52 18.08 8.02
C ALA A 23 26.75 18.13 7.10
N SER A 24 26.54 18.33 5.79
CA SER A 24 27.63 18.48 4.82
C SER A 24 28.46 19.73 5.08
N ASN A 25 27.81 20.86 5.37
CA ASN A 25 28.47 22.12 5.70
C ASN A 25 29.23 22.04 7.03
N HIS A 26 28.72 21.27 8.00
CA HIS A 26 29.47 20.98 9.22
C HIS A 26 30.77 20.23 8.93
N VAL A 27 30.75 19.20 8.08
CA VAL A 27 31.98 18.50 7.64
C VAL A 27 32.94 19.50 6.98
N PHE A 28 32.45 20.31 6.04
CA PHE A 28 33.29 21.29 5.35
C PHE A 28 33.95 22.31 6.28
N GLU A 29 33.23 22.78 7.31
CA GLU A 29 33.77 23.68 8.30
C GLU A 29 34.97 23.08 9.06
N GLN A 30 34.92 21.78 9.42
CA GLN A 30 36.02 21.10 10.13
C GLN A 30 37.34 21.11 9.34
N TYR A 31 37.24 21.08 8.01
CA TYR A 31 38.40 21.08 7.11
C TYR A 31 38.63 22.45 6.45
N GLY A 32 38.06 23.52 7.00
CA GLY A 32 38.26 24.90 6.52
C GLY A 32 37.74 25.16 5.10
N ARG A 33 36.81 24.33 4.62
CA ARG A 33 36.13 24.52 3.33
C ARG A 33 34.97 25.50 3.50
N LYS A 34 34.69 26.26 2.44
CA LYS A 34 33.56 27.18 2.41
C LYS A 34 32.25 26.37 2.43
N PRO A 35 31.23 26.77 3.23
CA PRO A 35 29.92 26.14 3.15
C PRO A 35 29.29 26.34 1.77
N LEU A 36 28.56 25.33 1.31
CA LEU A 36 27.76 25.37 0.10
C LEU A 36 26.39 25.98 0.38
N SER A 37 25.89 26.75 -0.58
CA SER A 37 24.47 27.04 -0.70
C SER A 37 23.70 25.79 -1.14
N LEU A 38 22.37 25.83 -1.03
CA LEU A 38 21.51 24.75 -1.46
C LEU A 38 21.67 24.43 -2.96
N ASP A 39 21.75 25.45 -3.80
CA ASP A 39 21.88 25.28 -5.25
C ASP A 39 23.26 24.68 -5.62
N GLU A 40 24.33 25.13 -4.97
CA GLU A 40 25.67 24.55 -5.15
C GLU A 40 25.69 23.08 -4.68
N PHE A 41 25.05 22.78 -3.55
CA PHE A 41 24.98 21.42 -3.04
C PHE A 41 24.21 20.49 -3.98
N ARG A 42 23.05 20.90 -4.51
CA ARG A 42 22.28 20.08 -5.48
C ARG A 42 23.02 19.85 -6.80
N ALA A 43 23.83 20.82 -7.22
CA ALA A 43 24.64 20.70 -8.44
C ALA A 43 25.81 19.71 -8.27
N GLU A 44 26.39 19.62 -7.08
CA GLU A 44 27.60 18.85 -6.81
C GLU A 44 27.35 17.48 -6.16
N PHE A 45 26.30 17.37 -5.33
CA PHE A 45 26.01 16.18 -4.56
C PHE A 45 25.64 15.02 -5.46
N GLN A 46 26.20 13.84 -5.16
CA GLN A 46 25.95 12.60 -5.87
C GLN A 46 25.94 11.44 -4.89
N LEU A 47 25.28 10.36 -5.30
CA LEU A 47 25.43 9.07 -4.66
C LEU A 47 26.33 8.16 -5.51
N PRO A 48 26.98 7.15 -4.90
CA PRO A 48 27.16 6.96 -3.46
C PRO A 48 27.93 8.13 -2.81
N TYR A 49 27.53 8.56 -1.61
CA TYR A 49 28.15 9.70 -0.92
C TYR A 49 29.67 9.54 -0.64
N PRO A 50 30.25 8.33 -0.46
CA PRO A 50 31.69 8.20 -0.31
C PRO A 50 32.47 8.75 -1.52
N ASP A 51 31.93 8.56 -2.73
CA ASP A 51 32.57 9.05 -3.96
C ASP A 51 32.48 10.58 -4.06
N TYR A 52 31.39 11.17 -3.57
CA TYR A 52 31.26 12.62 -3.43
C TYR A 52 32.34 13.17 -2.49
N TYR A 53 32.46 12.65 -1.27
CA TYR A 53 33.44 13.13 -0.29
C TYR A 53 34.88 12.84 -0.68
N ALA A 54 35.17 11.71 -1.33
CA ALA A 54 36.50 11.43 -1.88
C ALA A 54 36.90 12.46 -2.97
N ARG A 55 35.94 13.05 -3.67
CA ARG A 55 36.20 14.11 -4.67
C ARG A 55 36.45 15.48 -4.01
N VAL A 56 35.66 15.85 -3.01
CA VAL A 56 35.71 17.19 -2.40
C VAL A 56 36.65 17.31 -1.21
N LEU A 57 36.96 16.19 -0.55
CA LEU A 57 37.85 16.05 0.61
C LEU A 57 38.74 14.77 0.46
N PRO A 58 39.56 14.64 -0.61
CA PRO A 58 40.36 13.45 -0.87
C PRO A 58 41.36 13.10 0.24
N GLU A 59 41.75 14.09 1.06
CA GLU A 59 42.67 13.94 2.18
C GLU A 59 42.03 13.32 3.44
N VAL A 60 40.70 13.24 3.50
CA VAL A 60 39.97 12.82 4.70
C VAL A 60 39.46 11.38 4.54
N PRO A 61 39.77 10.46 5.47
CA PRO A 61 39.17 9.14 5.49
C PRO A 61 37.65 9.20 5.62
N ILE A 62 36.94 8.31 4.91
CA ILE A 62 35.47 8.32 4.90
C ILE A 62 34.86 8.13 6.30
N ASP A 63 35.49 7.33 7.16
CA ASP A 63 34.99 7.11 8.53
C ASP A 63 35.00 8.41 9.37
N GLU A 64 36.00 9.27 9.16
CA GLU A 64 36.12 10.57 9.84
C GLU A 64 35.06 11.56 9.30
N VAL A 65 34.84 11.55 7.98
CA VAL A 65 33.72 12.29 7.35
C VAL A 65 32.39 11.86 7.95
N GLU A 66 32.14 10.55 8.08
CA GLU A 66 30.90 10.02 8.63
C GLU A 66 30.68 10.45 10.08
N ASP A 67 31.72 10.49 10.90
CA ASP A 67 31.62 10.94 12.29
C ASP A 67 31.25 12.42 12.39
N HIS A 68 31.90 13.28 11.59
CA HIS A 68 31.52 14.68 11.50
C HIS A 68 30.12 14.88 10.93
N PHE A 69 29.73 14.10 9.93
CA PHE A 69 28.40 14.16 9.32
C PHE A 69 27.30 13.77 10.32
N ARG A 70 27.51 12.67 11.08
CA ARG A 70 26.60 12.25 12.17
C ARG A 70 26.47 13.32 13.25
N TYR A 71 27.58 13.98 13.60
CA TYR A 71 27.53 15.10 14.54
C TYR A 71 26.75 16.30 13.95
N GLY A 72 26.98 16.62 12.67
CA GLY A 72 26.26 17.65 11.93
C GLY A 72 24.74 17.43 11.95
N PHE A 73 24.29 16.20 11.71
CA PHE A 73 22.88 15.82 11.87
C PHE A 73 22.35 16.13 13.27
N LYS A 74 23.11 15.77 14.31
CA LYS A 74 22.70 15.94 15.71
C LYS A 74 22.56 17.40 16.14
N VAL A 75 23.36 18.30 15.56
CA VAL A 75 23.38 19.73 15.95
C VAL A 75 22.58 20.63 15.03
N SER A 76 22.12 20.12 13.88
CA SER A 76 21.26 20.87 12.98
C SER A 76 19.91 21.18 13.64
N CYS A 77 19.40 22.38 13.39
CA CYS A 77 18.05 22.80 13.79
C CYS A 77 17.03 22.60 12.65
N THR A 78 17.45 22.06 11.51
CA THR A 78 16.58 21.89 10.33
C THR A 78 15.63 20.73 10.59
N PRO A 79 14.30 20.98 10.58
CA PRO A 79 13.33 19.92 10.80
C PRO A 79 13.27 18.99 9.59
N VAL A 80 13.06 17.71 9.85
CA VAL A 80 12.67 16.75 8.82
C VAL A 80 11.17 16.61 8.81
N CYS A 81 10.58 16.78 7.63
CA CYS A 81 9.13 16.79 7.45
C CYS A 81 8.72 15.83 6.34
N ILE A 82 7.45 15.42 6.36
CA ILE A 82 6.84 14.77 5.20
C ILE A 82 6.68 15.80 4.09
N LEU A 83 7.10 15.43 2.87
CA LEU A 83 6.97 16.28 1.70
C LEU A 83 5.49 16.59 1.42
N PRO A 84 5.18 17.78 0.87
CA PRO A 84 3.82 18.13 0.48
C PRO A 84 3.18 17.04 -0.39
N HIS A 85 1.92 16.70 -0.09
CA HIS A 85 1.13 15.69 -0.80
C HIS A 85 1.54 14.22 -0.61
N ALA A 86 2.66 13.92 0.04
CA ALA A 86 3.10 12.54 0.23
C ALA A 86 2.12 11.74 1.10
N ARG A 87 1.67 12.28 2.25
CA ARG A 87 0.69 11.59 3.10
C ARG A 87 -0.64 11.35 2.38
N GLU A 88 -1.14 12.34 1.64
CA GLU A 88 -2.38 12.21 0.87
C GLU A 88 -2.23 11.20 -0.27
N PHE A 89 -1.03 11.07 -0.84
CA PHE A 89 -0.72 10.06 -1.85
C PHE A 89 -0.72 8.66 -1.24
N MET A 90 -0.13 8.46 -0.06
CA MET A 90 -0.14 7.16 0.61
C MET A 90 -1.56 6.74 1.02
N LEU A 91 -2.38 7.68 1.52
CA LEU A 91 -3.79 7.42 1.79
C LEU A 91 -4.57 7.06 0.52
N PHE A 92 -4.25 7.70 -0.61
CA PHE A 92 -4.83 7.35 -1.91
C PHE A 92 -4.44 5.93 -2.33
N CYS A 93 -3.16 5.56 -2.21
CA CYS A 93 -2.69 4.21 -2.51
C CYS A 93 -3.42 3.16 -1.68
N ARG A 94 -3.54 3.39 -0.36
CA ARG A 94 -4.29 2.51 0.56
C ARG A 94 -5.76 2.33 0.12
N ARG A 95 -6.47 3.42 -0.21
CA ARG A 95 -7.86 3.35 -0.70
C ARG A 95 -8.00 2.59 -2.03
N ARG A 96 -6.98 2.64 -2.88
CA ARG A 96 -6.95 1.95 -4.17
C ARG A 96 -6.42 0.51 -4.07
N GLY A 97 -5.99 0.06 -2.90
CA GLY A 97 -5.35 -1.25 -2.72
C GLY A 97 -4.01 -1.37 -3.45
N ILE A 98 -3.31 -0.25 -3.68
CA ILE A 98 -1.97 -0.23 -4.26
C ILE A 98 -0.99 -0.59 -3.14
N ARG A 99 -0.17 -1.61 -3.38
CA ARG A 99 0.89 -2.06 -2.46
C ARG A 99 2.05 -1.08 -2.52
N CYS A 100 2.56 -0.68 -1.36
CA CYS A 100 3.61 0.33 -1.26
C CYS A 100 4.85 -0.24 -0.55
N PHE A 101 6.01 0.02 -1.12
CA PHE A 101 7.31 -0.45 -0.64
C PHE A 101 8.28 0.72 -0.54
N VAL A 102 9.22 0.67 0.41
CA VAL A 102 10.34 1.61 0.44
C VAL A 102 11.62 0.89 0.03
N LEU A 103 12.40 1.49 -0.87
CA LEU A 103 13.77 1.10 -1.16
C LEU A 103 14.69 2.32 -1.03
N THR A 104 15.42 2.40 0.08
CA THR A 104 16.24 3.57 0.41
C THR A 104 17.63 3.21 0.90
N SER A 105 18.58 4.11 0.64
CA SER A 105 19.95 4.02 1.15
C SER A 105 20.12 4.58 2.56
N VAL A 106 19.10 5.24 3.12
CA VAL A 106 19.11 5.73 4.51
C VAL A 106 19.35 4.57 5.47
N ASP A 107 20.22 4.78 6.46
CA ASP A 107 20.50 3.77 7.49
C ASP A 107 19.21 3.22 8.11
N ALA A 108 19.15 1.91 8.33
CA ALA A 108 17.92 1.24 8.74
C ALA A 108 17.39 1.73 10.10
N LYS A 109 18.28 2.08 11.05
CA LYS A 109 17.87 2.59 12.35
C LYS A 109 17.36 4.02 12.23
N ALA A 110 18.11 4.88 11.55
CA ALA A 110 17.70 6.27 11.31
C ALA A 110 16.36 6.35 10.55
N PHE A 111 16.19 5.48 9.55
CA PHE A 111 14.94 5.35 8.81
C PHE A 111 13.78 4.93 9.72
N ASP A 112 13.92 3.89 10.54
CA ASP A 112 12.82 3.40 11.40
C ASP A 112 12.37 4.48 12.41
N GLU A 113 13.33 5.15 13.05
CA GLU A 113 13.07 6.26 13.99
C GLU A 113 12.27 7.37 13.28
N GLN A 114 12.78 7.87 12.15
CA GLN A 114 12.17 8.96 11.39
C GLN A 114 10.80 8.56 10.80
N CYS A 115 10.67 7.36 10.24
CA CYS A 115 9.43 6.87 9.63
C CYS A 115 8.29 6.74 10.66
N ARG A 116 8.62 6.33 11.89
CA ARG A 116 7.67 6.25 13.01
C ARG A 116 7.29 7.62 13.54
N GLU A 117 8.26 8.50 13.77
CA GLU A 117 8.01 9.87 14.23
C GLU A 117 7.11 10.64 13.26
N LEU A 118 7.34 10.45 11.95
CA LEU A 118 6.51 11.03 10.91
C LEU A 118 5.21 10.27 10.67
N GLY A 119 4.92 9.17 11.39
CA GLY A 119 3.67 8.42 11.28
C GLY A 119 3.41 7.89 9.86
N MET A 120 4.44 7.35 9.22
CA MET A 120 4.36 6.79 7.86
C MET A 120 4.49 5.26 7.83
N PHE A 121 4.97 4.64 8.91
CA PHE A 121 5.31 3.22 8.97
C PHE A 121 4.18 2.30 8.44
N ASP A 122 2.93 2.56 8.84
CA ASP A 122 1.78 1.71 8.49
C ASP A 122 1.34 1.79 7.01
N PHE A 123 1.96 2.65 6.20
CA PHE A 123 1.64 2.74 4.77
C PHE A 123 2.38 1.73 3.90
N PHE A 124 3.43 1.10 4.42
CA PHE A 124 4.29 0.23 3.64
C PHE A 124 4.05 -1.23 3.98
N GLU A 125 3.96 -2.06 2.95
CA GLU A 125 3.92 -3.51 3.08
C GLU A 125 5.29 -4.06 3.50
N ALA A 126 6.37 -3.50 2.94
CA ALA A 126 7.72 -3.78 3.38
C ALA A 126 8.66 -2.57 3.18
N ILE A 127 9.66 -2.50 4.06
CA ILE A 127 10.67 -1.45 4.09
C ILE A 127 12.03 -2.10 3.86
N HIS A 128 12.75 -1.64 2.85
CA HIS A 128 14.11 -2.04 2.54
C HIS A 128 15.04 -0.83 2.68
N ALA A 129 15.51 -0.61 3.92
CA ALA A 129 16.42 0.47 4.28
C ALA A 129 17.87 0.00 4.38
N GLY A 130 18.83 0.94 4.32
CA GLY A 130 20.26 0.68 4.31
C GLY A 130 20.79 0.11 2.98
N VAL A 131 19.97 0.15 1.92
CA VAL A 131 20.33 -0.43 0.62
C VAL A 131 21.04 0.61 -0.24
N ARG A 132 22.38 0.53 -0.27
CA ARG A 132 23.22 1.45 -1.05
C ARG A 132 23.13 1.19 -2.55
N ASP A 133 23.17 -0.08 -2.96
CA ASP A 133 23.06 -0.48 -4.37
C ASP A 133 21.61 -0.94 -4.66
N LYS A 134 20.78 0.03 -5.05
CA LYS A 134 19.37 -0.22 -5.38
C LYS A 134 19.20 -1.05 -6.65
N GLU A 135 20.10 -0.89 -7.63
CA GLU A 135 20.08 -1.63 -8.90
C GLU A 135 20.27 -3.14 -8.67
N ALA A 136 21.23 -3.52 -7.82
CA ALA A 136 21.45 -4.93 -7.47
C ALA A 136 20.34 -5.52 -6.60
N TYR A 137 19.64 -4.69 -5.81
CA TYR A 137 18.71 -5.16 -4.79
C TYR A 137 17.25 -5.24 -5.26
N ILE A 138 16.81 -4.33 -6.13
CA ILE A 138 15.40 -4.20 -6.53
C ILE A 138 14.81 -5.50 -7.10
N GLY A 139 15.59 -6.30 -7.84
CA GLY A 139 15.13 -7.59 -8.35
C GLY A 139 14.81 -8.59 -7.24
N SER A 140 15.59 -8.61 -6.15
CA SER A 140 15.34 -9.45 -4.98
C SER A 140 14.09 -9.02 -4.22
N LEU A 141 13.91 -7.70 -4.06
CA LEU A 141 12.68 -7.12 -3.48
C LEU A 141 11.45 -7.54 -4.29
N MET A 142 11.51 -7.41 -5.62
CA MET A 142 10.41 -7.80 -6.51
C MET A 142 10.09 -9.29 -6.42
N ALA A 143 11.12 -10.15 -6.42
CA ALA A 143 10.95 -11.59 -6.30
C ALA A 143 10.34 -11.99 -4.95
N GLN A 144 10.83 -11.39 -3.85
CA GLN A 144 10.34 -11.66 -2.49
C GLN A 144 8.84 -11.36 -2.34
N HIS A 145 8.36 -10.30 -2.97
CA HIS A 145 6.98 -9.81 -2.81
C HIS A 145 6.07 -10.13 -4.01
N GLY A 146 6.55 -10.93 -4.97
CA GLY A 146 5.79 -11.31 -6.16
C GLY A 146 5.38 -10.12 -7.04
N LEU A 147 6.26 -9.12 -7.17
CA LEU A 147 5.97 -7.91 -7.94
C LEU A 147 6.21 -8.16 -9.43
N ARG A 148 5.21 -7.83 -10.27
CA ARG A 148 5.32 -7.87 -11.73
C ARG A 148 5.80 -6.53 -12.26
N ALA A 149 6.77 -6.55 -13.17
CA ALA A 149 7.37 -5.34 -13.71
C ALA A 149 6.34 -4.43 -14.42
N GLU A 150 5.45 -5.03 -15.24
CA GLU A 150 4.40 -4.29 -15.97
C GLU A 150 3.39 -3.55 -15.08
N GLU A 151 3.32 -3.91 -13.80
CA GLU A 151 2.37 -3.37 -12.82
C GLU A 151 3.07 -2.60 -11.69
N THR A 152 4.37 -2.33 -11.83
CA THR A 152 5.20 -1.71 -10.79
C THR A 152 5.83 -0.42 -11.29
N ALA A 153 5.87 0.60 -10.44
CA ALA A 153 6.63 1.82 -10.68
C ALA A 153 7.62 2.06 -9.53
N PHE A 154 8.80 2.58 -9.85
CA PHE A 154 9.71 3.15 -8.88
C PHE A 154 9.58 4.67 -8.92
N ILE A 155 9.36 5.29 -7.77
CA ILE A 155 9.23 6.74 -7.61
C ILE A 155 10.43 7.25 -6.82
N GLY A 156 11.18 8.18 -7.40
CA GLY A 156 12.40 8.74 -6.80
C GLY A 156 12.73 10.11 -7.35
N ASP A 157 13.55 10.87 -6.62
CA ASP A 157 14.00 12.20 -7.00
C ASP A 157 15.44 12.23 -7.51
N MET A 158 16.16 11.10 -7.47
CA MET A 158 17.55 11.02 -7.92
C MET A 158 17.73 10.17 -9.17
N GLN A 159 18.81 10.43 -9.91
CA GLN A 159 19.18 9.65 -11.10
C GLN A 159 19.39 8.15 -10.80
N HIS A 160 19.86 7.82 -9.58
CA HIS A 160 20.03 6.43 -9.14
C HIS A 160 18.72 5.66 -9.03
N ASP A 161 17.62 6.33 -8.68
CA ASP A 161 16.31 5.71 -8.63
C ASP A 161 15.84 5.33 -10.04
N MET A 162 16.11 6.21 -11.02
CA MET A 162 15.79 5.95 -12.42
C MET A 162 16.62 4.78 -12.95
N ALA A 163 17.91 4.72 -12.59
CA ALA A 163 18.79 3.60 -12.96
C ALA A 163 18.29 2.27 -12.36
N ALA A 164 17.92 2.26 -11.07
CA ALA A 164 17.32 1.10 -10.42
C ALA A 164 16.01 0.65 -11.08
N ALA A 165 15.14 1.61 -11.41
CA ALA A 165 13.89 1.35 -12.11
C ALA A 165 14.12 0.66 -13.47
N HIS A 166 15.01 1.24 -14.29
CA HIS A 166 15.35 0.69 -15.61
C HIS A 166 16.02 -0.67 -15.52
N CYS A 167 16.92 -0.88 -14.56
CA CYS A 167 17.57 -2.17 -14.32
C CYS A 167 16.53 -3.27 -14.02
N ALA A 168 15.47 -2.94 -13.28
CA ALA A 168 14.39 -3.86 -12.95
C ALA A 168 13.31 -3.98 -14.04
N GLY A 169 13.35 -3.15 -15.08
CA GLY A 169 12.30 -3.06 -16.09
C GLY A 169 10.95 -2.56 -15.56
N VAL A 170 10.95 -1.86 -14.42
CA VAL A 170 9.75 -1.20 -13.87
C VAL A 170 9.64 0.22 -14.39
N MET A 171 8.46 0.84 -14.30
CA MET A 171 8.32 2.23 -14.73
C MET A 171 9.13 3.18 -13.84
N ALA A 172 9.97 4.02 -14.46
CA ALA A 172 10.77 5.04 -13.78
C ALA A 172 9.99 6.36 -13.66
N VAL A 173 9.63 6.74 -12.44
CA VAL A 173 8.86 7.97 -12.15
C VAL A 173 9.73 8.95 -11.36
N GLY A 174 10.21 10.00 -12.02
CA GLY A 174 10.96 11.09 -11.40
C GLY A 174 10.04 12.12 -10.72
N VAL A 175 10.36 12.55 -9.50
CA VAL A 175 9.71 13.68 -8.81
C VAL A 175 10.68 14.84 -8.61
N LEU A 176 10.21 16.08 -8.73
CA LEU A 176 11.05 17.30 -8.62
C LEU A 176 11.11 17.89 -7.20
N THR A 177 10.89 17.05 -6.19
CA THR A 177 10.77 17.46 -4.78
C THR A 177 12.07 17.38 -4.00
N GLY A 178 13.10 16.72 -4.54
CA GLY A 178 14.29 16.32 -3.77
C GLY A 178 15.62 16.88 -4.29
N TYR A 179 16.65 16.04 -4.35
CA TYR A 179 18.04 16.42 -4.55
C TYR A 179 18.32 16.84 -6.00
N ASN A 180 18.00 15.99 -6.98
CA ASN A 180 18.27 16.32 -8.38
C ASN A 180 17.23 17.29 -8.95
N ASP A 181 17.70 18.15 -9.85
CA ASP A 181 16.84 19.05 -10.62
C ASP A 181 16.25 18.34 -11.85
N ALA A 182 15.37 19.06 -12.56
CA ALA A 182 14.72 18.54 -13.75
C ALA A 182 15.70 18.18 -14.88
N ALA A 183 16.80 18.93 -15.04
CA ALA A 183 17.77 18.68 -16.10
C ALA A 183 18.57 17.40 -15.83
N GLN A 184 18.99 17.20 -14.58
CA GLN A 184 19.65 15.98 -14.11
C GLN A 184 18.74 14.75 -14.26
N LEU A 185 17.48 14.83 -13.82
CA LEU A 185 16.54 13.71 -13.95
C LEU A 185 16.24 13.39 -15.41
N VAL A 186 16.06 14.38 -16.30
CA VAL A 186 15.84 14.13 -17.73
C VAL A 186 17.01 13.35 -18.37
N GLN A 187 18.25 13.56 -17.93
CA GLN A 187 19.41 12.80 -18.42
C GLN A 187 19.32 11.31 -18.05
N ALA A 188 18.73 11.00 -16.89
CA ALA A 188 18.47 9.64 -16.46
C ALA A 188 17.26 8.99 -17.15
N LYS A 189 16.55 9.71 -18.03
CA LYS A 189 15.46 9.24 -18.91
C LYS A 189 14.27 8.60 -18.18
N PRO A 190 13.62 9.29 -17.21
CA PRO A 190 12.40 8.78 -16.60
C PRO A 190 11.31 8.52 -17.65
N ASP A 191 10.51 7.49 -17.45
CA ASP A 191 9.29 7.26 -18.23
C ASP A 191 8.25 8.36 -17.96
N LEU A 192 8.24 8.86 -16.72
CA LEU A 192 7.36 9.94 -16.28
C LEU A 192 8.10 10.89 -15.34
N LEU A 193 8.05 12.19 -15.63
CA LEU A 193 8.56 13.24 -14.75
C LEU A 193 7.41 14.11 -14.28
N VAL A 194 7.26 14.25 -12.96
CA VAL A 194 6.19 15.04 -12.34
C VAL A 194 6.77 16.03 -11.32
N PRO A 195 6.12 17.18 -11.09
CA PRO A 195 6.61 18.14 -10.10
C PRO A 195 6.48 17.62 -8.67
N ASP A 196 5.42 16.86 -8.39
CA ASP A 196 5.08 16.38 -7.04
C ASP A 196 4.16 15.14 -7.12
N LEU A 197 3.95 14.50 -5.97
CA LEU A 197 3.06 13.33 -5.85
C LEU A 197 1.57 13.66 -6.07
N ARG A 198 1.16 14.93 -5.98
CA ARG A 198 -0.23 15.33 -6.32
C ARG A 198 -0.46 15.20 -7.81
N VAL A 199 0.48 15.60 -8.67
CA VAL A 199 0.35 15.41 -10.12
C VAL A 199 0.37 13.93 -10.48
N LEU A 200 1.26 13.13 -9.87
CA LEU A 200 1.25 11.68 -10.05
C LEU A 200 -0.11 11.08 -9.69
N ARG A 201 -0.69 11.50 -8.56
CA ARG A 201 -2.03 11.06 -8.13
C ARG A 201 -3.06 11.31 -9.22
N LEU A 202 -3.10 12.52 -9.79
CA LEU A 202 -4.07 12.88 -10.82
C LEU A 202 -3.93 12.04 -12.09
N LEU A 203 -2.70 11.65 -12.45
CA LEU A 203 -2.44 10.78 -13.59
C LEU A 203 -2.92 9.35 -13.31
N VAL A 204 -2.61 8.81 -12.12
CA VAL A 204 -3.06 7.48 -11.70
C VAL A 204 -4.57 7.42 -11.49
N ASP A 205 -5.19 8.52 -11.06
CA ASP A 205 -6.63 8.60 -10.79
C ASP A 205 -7.48 8.63 -12.07
N LYS A 206 -6.97 9.26 -13.13
CA LYS A 206 -7.64 9.37 -14.45
C LYS A 206 -7.64 8.09 -15.26
N VAL A 207 -6.80 7.12 -14.93
CA VAL A 207 -6.81 5.80 -15.57
C VAL A 207 -7.85 4.94 -14.85
N PRO A 208 -8.92 4.48 -15.53
CA PRO A 208 -9.89 3.58 -14.92
C PRO A 208 -9.16 2.39 -14.32
N SER A 209 -9.39 2.08 -13.04
CA SER A 209 -8.78 0.91 -12.47
C SER A 209 -9.34 -0.32 -13.18
N VAL A 210 -8.48 -1.07 -13.89
CA VAL A 210 -8.82 -2.43 -14.30
C VAL A 210 -9.08 -3.18 -12.99
N PRO A 211 -10.33 -3.57 -12.70
CA PRO A 211 -10.61 -4.29 -11.47
C PRO A 211 -9.73 -5.52 -11.45
N ARG A 212 -8.97 -5.72 -10.37
CA ARG A 212 -8.38 -7.02 -10.09
C ARG A 212 -9.57 -7.97 -9.99
N GLU A 213 -9.61 -9.05 -10.78
CA GLU A 213 -10.59 -10.12 -10.54
C GLU A 213 -10.45 -10.49 -9.07
N GLU A 214 -11.50 -10.22 -8.30
CA GLU A 214 -11.47 -10.48 -6.86
C GLU A 214 -11.38 -12.00 -6.67
N ASP A 215 -10.54 -12.43 -5.73
CA ASP A 215 -10.64 -13.78 -5.21
C ASP A 215 -12.01 -13.95 -4.56
N VAL A 216 -12.69 -15.04 -4.88
CA VAL A 216 -14.08 -15.26 -4.47
C VAL A 216 -14.24 -16.66 -3.88
N ILE A 217 -14.82 -16.73 -2.69
CA ILE A 217 -15.29 -17.97 -2.06
C ILE A 217 -16.80 -18.08 -2.29
N ARG A 218 -17.28 -19.25 -2.75
CA ARG A 218 -18.70 -19.52 -2.97
C ARG A 218 -19.19 -20.69 -2.14
N LEU A 219 -20.24 -20.46 -1.35
CA LEU A 219 -21.06 -21.51 -0.74
C LEU A 219 -22.34 -21.58 -1.56
N ASN A 220 -22.60 -22.73 -2.19
CA ASN A 220 -23.78 -22.89 -3.04
C ASN A 220 -24.79 -23.84 -2.36
N GLY A 221 -26.05 -23.43 -2.30
CA GLY A 221 -27.15 -24.24 -1.79
C GLY A 221 -27.07 -24.53 -0.28
N LEU A 222 -26.55 -23.61 0.53
CA LEU A 222 -26.57 -23.74 1.98
C LEU A 222 -28.01 -23.85 2.48
N GLU A 223 -28.36 -24.96 3.12
CA GLU A 223 -29.71 -25.15 3.64
C GLU A 223 -29.93 -24.30 4.90
N LEU A 224 -31.01 -23.52 4.92
CA LEU A 224 -31.41 -22.70 6.05
C LEU A 224 -32.77 -23.17 6.55
N VAL A 225 -32.92 -23.29 7.87
CA VAL A 225 -34.20 -23.57 8.53
C VAL A 225 -34.62 -22.33 9.30
N CYS A 226 -35.76 -21.73 8.93
CA CYS A 226 -36.24 -20.51 9.57
C CYS A 226 -37.76 -20.35 9.46
N SER A 227 -38.35 -19.60 10.38
CA SER A 227 -39.75 -19.19 10.32
C SER A 227 -39.87 -17.86 9.55
N ILE A 228 -40.38 -17.88 8.33
CA ILE A 228 -40.35 -16.70 7.45
C ILE A 228 -41.58 -16.54 6.55
N GLY A 229 -42.13 -15.33 6.48
CA GLY A 229 -43.26 -15.02 5.60
C GLY A 229 -44.10 -13.89 6.18
N VAL A 230 -44.96 -13.28 5.38
CA VAL A 230 -45.85 -12.17 5.82
C VAL A 230 -47.08 -12.68 6.58
N PRO A 231 -47.76 -13.75 6.15
CA PRO A 231 -48.82 -14.40 6.94
C PRO A 231 -48.26 -15.02 8.24
N ASP A 232 -49.07 -15.06 9.29
CA ASP A 232 -48.68 -15.71 10.55
C ASP A 232 -48.52 -17.23 10.36
N GLU A 233 -49.32 -17.84 9.49
CA GLU A 233 -49.28 -19.28 9.20
C GLU A 233 -47.94 -19.69 8.60
N GLU A 234 -47.33 -18.85 7.75
CA GLU A 234 -46.00 -19.11 7.17
C GLU A 234 -44.88 -19.07 8.22
N ARG A 235 -45.10 -18.39 9.35
CA ARG A 235 -44.12 -18.29 10.44
C ARG A 235 -44.39 -19.27 11.58
N ALA A 236 -45.56 -19.92 11.59
CA ALA A 236 -45.94 -20.85 12.65
C ALA A 236 -45.01 -22.07 12.70
N GLU A 237 -44.63 -22.59 11.53
CA GLU A 237 -43.73 -23.73 11.40
C GLU A 237 -42.43 -23.33 10.68
N PRO A 238 -41.26 -23.83 11.11
CA PRO A 238 -40.01 -23.63 10.39
C PRO A 238 -40.06 -24.26 9.01
N GLN A 239 -39.51 -23.56 8.03
CA GLN A 239 -39.44 -24.00 6.63
C GLN A 239 -38.00 -23.99 6.13
N ARG A 240 -37.75 -24.83 5.11
CA ARG A 240 -36.43 -24.96 4.47
C ARG A 240 -36.30 -23.95 3.34
N LEU A 241 -35.22 -23.19 3.37
CA LEU A 241 -34.73 -22.34 2.29
C LEU A 241 -33.34 -22.81 1.86
N THR A 242 -32.85 -22.29 0.73
CA THR A 242 -31.44 -22.44 0.36
C THR A 242 -30.80 -21.07 0.16
N ALA A 243 -29.52 -20.94 0.47
CA ALA A 243 -28.76 -19.72 0.27
C ALA A 243 -27.49 -19.96 -0.55
N ASP A 244 -27.24 -19.09 -1.52
CA ASP A 244 -25.96 -18.97 -2.21
C ASP A 244 -25.22 -17.76 -1.63
N VAL A 245 -23.97 -17.95 -1.23
CA VAL A 245 -23.14 -16.93 -0.58
C VAL A 245 -21.85 -16.78 -1.36
N GLU A 246 -21.59 -15.56 -1.82
CA GLU A 246 -20.36 -15.16 -2.49
C GLU A 246 -19.61 -14.18 -1.60
N LEU A 247 -18.33 -14.46 -1.32
CA LEU A 247 -17.51 -13.70 -0.38
C LEU A 247 -16.21 -13.27 -1.05
N VAL A 248 -15.85 -12.02 -0.83
CA VAL A 248 -14.51 -11.50 -1.10
C VAL A 248 -13.74 -11.55 0.23
N PRO A 249 -12.69 -12.40 0.34
CA PRO A 249 -11.94 -12.61 1.58
C PRO A 249 -11.22 -11.32 2.03
N PRO A 250 -10.83 -11.23 3.32
CA PRO A 250 -10.13 -10.06 3.89
C PRO A 250 -8.84 -9.71 3.14
N MET A 251 -8.16 -10.72 2.57
CA MET A 251 -6.95 -10.59 1.77
C MET A 251 -6.97 -11.51 0.55
N PHE A 252 -6.03 -11.34 -0.38
CA PHE A 252 -5.96 -12.20 -1.57
C PHE A 252 -5.46 -13.60 -1.23
N PHE A 253 -5.84 -14.61 -2.01
CA PHE A 253 -5.43 -16.01 -1.79
C PHE A 253 -3.91 -16.18 -1.84
N ALA A 254 -3.23 -15.43 -2.72
CA ALA A 254 -1.77 -15.44 -2.82
C ALA A 254 -1.08 -14.97 -1.52
N GLU A 255 -1.77 -14.18 -0.70
CA GLU A 255 -1.24 -13.61 0.54
C GLU A 255 -1.59 -14.46 1.77
N ALA A 256 -2.52 -15.43 1.65
CA ALA A 256 -2.99 -16.26 2.75
C ALA A 256 -1.89 -17.21 3.28
N GLY A 257 -0.95 -17.63 2.43
CA GLY A 257 0.19 -18.45 2.84
C GLY A 257 -0.17 -19.81 3.44
N ASP A 258 -1.30 -20.40 3.00
CA ASP A 258 -1.87 -21.65 3.52
C ASP A 258 -2.21 -21.63 5.03
N ASP A 259 -2.51 -20.45 5.58
CA ASP A 259 -2.93 -20.26 6.97
C ASP A 259 -4.44 -19.97 7.05
N LEU A 260 -5.20 -20.85 7.70
CA LEU A 260 -6.65 -20.70 7.89
C LEU A 260 -7.00 -19.43 8.69
N ALA A 261 -6.12 -18.96 9.59
CA ALA A 261 -6.36 -17.74 10.36
C ALA A 261 -6.33 -16.46 9.51
N ARG A 262 -5.85 -16.56 8.27
CA ARG A 262 -5.69 -15.45 7.32
C ARG A 262 -6.76 -15.45 6.22
N THR A 263 -7.73 -16.36 6.28
CA THR A 263 -8.83 -16.46 5.31
C THR A 263 -10.17 -16.71 6.02
N VAL A 264 -11.24 -16.86 5.26
CA VAL A 264 -12.57 -17.16 5.79
C VAL A 264 -12.70 -18.67 6.03
N ASP A 265 -12.93 -19.05 7.29
CA ASP A 265 -13.37 -20.40 7.66
C ASP A 265 -14.84 -20.60 7.22
N TYR A 266 -15.03 -21.22 6.05
CA TYR A 266 -16.36 -21.45 5.48
C TYR A 266 -17.18 -22.50 6.24
N ASP A 267 -16.56 -23.38 7.04
CA ASP A 267 -17.28 -24.32 7.91
C ASP A 267 -17.89 -23.54 9.09
N ALA A 268 -17.09 -22.74 9.78
CA ALA A 268 -17.57 -21.86 10.85
C ALA A 268 -18.62 -20.86 10.35
N LEU A 269 -18.40 -20.27 9.17
CA LEU A 269 -19.35 -19.37 8.52
C LEU A 269 -20.70 -20.07 8.26
N SER A 270 -20.69 -21.24 7.63
CA SER A 270 -21.92 -21.96 7.30
C SER A 270 -22.78 -22.21 8.55
N LYS A 271 -22.14 -22.65 9.65
CA LYS A 271 -22.79 -22.88 10.95
C LYS A 271 -23.38 -21.59 11.52
N ARG A 272 -22.63 -20.49 11.42
CA ARG A 272 -23.10 -19.20 11.93
C ARG A 272 -24.28 -18.65 11.13
N LEU A 273 -24.25 -18.75 9.80
CA LEU A 273 -25.36 -18.33 8.94
C LEU A 273 -26.64 -19.14 9.20
N MET A 274 -26.52 -20.45 9.40
CA MET A 274 -27.65 -21.29 9.83
C MET A 274 -28.24 -20.81 11.16
N ALA A 275 -27.39 -20.47 12.14
CA ALA A 275 -27.84 -19.93 13.42
C ALA A 275 -28.52 -18.55 13.29
N VAL A 276 -28.00 -17.65 12.44
CA VAL A 276 -28.62 -16.34 12.17
C VAL A 276 -30.00 -16.49 11.54
N ALA A 277 -30.15 -17.44 10.60
CA ALA A 277 -31.43 -17.73 9.98
C ALA A 277 -32.46 -18.24 11.00
N ALA A 278 -32.06 -19.15 11.88
CA ALA A 278 -32.92 -19.76 12.90
C ALA A 278 -33.22 -18.83 14.11
N ALA A 279 -32.44 -17.76 14.32
CA ALA A 279 -32.46 -16.98 15.56
C ALA A 279 -33.82 -16.36 15.90
N ARG A 280 -34.59 -15.93 14.90
CA ARG A 280 -35.88 -15.26 15.10
C ARG A 280 -36.79 -15.40 13.88
N PRO A 281 -38.12 -15.41 14.07
CA PRO A 281 -39.04 -15.31 12.96
C PRO A 281 -38.89 -13.97 12.25
N ARG A 282 -39.04 -13.97 10.91
CA ARG A 282 -38.94 -12.77 10.07
C ARG A 282 -40.15 -12.67 9.14
N ARG A 283 -40.55 -11.44 8.82
CA ARG A 283 -41.63 -11.21 7.84
C ARG A 283 -41.12 -11.26 6.40
N LEU A 284 -39.88 -10.81 6.20
CA LEU A 284 -39.30 -10.50 4.89
C LEU A 284 -38.02 -11.29 4.68
N VAL A 285 -37.85 -11.82 3.46
CA VAL A 285 -36.61 -12.49 3.03
C VAL A 285 -35.49 -11.46 2.87
N GLU A 286 -35.84 -10.23 2.51
CA GLU A 286 -34.98 -9.05 2.43
C GLU A 286 -34.23 -8.80 3.75
N THR A 287 -34.93 -8.91 4.89
CA THR A 287 -34.30 -8.78 6.20
C THR A 287 -33.35 -9.94 6.47
N LEU A 288 -33.72 -11.17 6.08
CA LEU A 288 -32.86 -12.33 6.26
C LEU A 288 -31.57 -12.20 5.44
N VAL A 289 -31.66 -11.88 4.14
CA VAL A 289 -30.46 -11.76 3.29
C VAL A 289 -29.53 -10.66 3.77
N HIS A 290 -30.07 -9.55 4.29
CA HIS A 290 -29.27 -8.47 4.85
C HIS A 290 -28.57 -8.88 6.15
N ASP A 291 -29.29 -9.49 7.09
CA ASP A 291 -28.71 -10.02 8.34
C ASP A 291 -27.56 -11.01 8.04
N LEU A 292 -27.76 -11.91 7.06
CA LEU A 292 -26.75 -12.89 6.64
C LEU A 292 -25.52 -12.22 5.99
N ALA A 293 -25.73 -11.24 5.11
CA ALA A 293 -24.64 -10.51 4.48
C ALA A 293 -23.84 -9.67 5.49
N CYS A 294 -24.51 -9.03 6.46
CA CYS A 294 -23.84 -8.33 7.56
C CYS A 294 -23.01 -9.27 8.42
N CYS A 295 -23.54 -10.43 8.78
CA CYS A 295 -22.79 -11.46 9.51
C CYS A 295 -21.48 -11.84 8.78
N CYS A 296 -21.53 -11.99 7.45
CA CYS A 296 -20.34 -12.32 6.65
C CYS A 296 -19.25 -11.24 6.73
N VAL A 297 -19.62 -9.95 6.71
CA VAL A 297 -18.64 -8.85 6.73
C VAL A 297 -18.18 -8.49 8.14
N GLU A 298 -19.09 -8.49 9.13
CA GLU A 298 -18.81 -8.07 10.51
C GLU A 298 -18.11 -9.16 11.34
N GLU A 299 -18.55 -10.42 11.22
CA GLU A 299 -18.04 -11.52 12.05
C GLU A 299 -16.90 -12.29 11.38
N PHE A 300 -16.85 -12.32 10.04
CA PHE A 300 -15.87 -13.08 9.26
C PHE A 300 -14.91 -12.20 8.45
N GLY A 301 -15.01 -10.87 8.57
CA GLY A 301 -14.07 -9.92 7.97
C GLY A 301 -14.07 -9.93 6.43
N ALA A 302 -15.13 -10.42 5.79
CA ALA A 302 -15.24 -10.35 4.33
C ALA A 302 -15.26 -8.88 3.89
N ARG A 303 -14.46 -8.54 2.86
CA ARG A 303 -14.47 -7.19 2.28
C ARG A 303 -15.80 -6.88 1.59
N ARG A 304 -16.43 -7.91 1.03
CA ARG A 304 -17.72 -7.86 0.37
C ARG A 304 -18.40 -9.22 0.50
N ALA A 305 -19.70 -9.21 0.74
CA ALA A 305 -20.54 -10.41 0.77
C ALA A 305 -21.80 -10.19 -0.08
N ALA A 306 -22.08 -11.11 -0.99
CA ALA A 306 -23.36 -11.18 -1.68
C ALA A 306 -24.09 -12.45 -1.24
N VAL A 307 -25.31 -12.30 -0.78
CA VAL A 307 -26.15 -13.41 -0.30
C VAL A 307 -27.42 -13.43 -1.11
N GLU A 308 -27.75 -14.58 -1.67
CA GLU A 308 -29.00 -14.85 -2.37
C GLU A 308 -29.75 -15.99 -1.67
N VAL A 309 -30.96 -15.72 -1.20
CA VAL A 309 -31.81 -16.72 -0.52
C VAL A 309 -32.96 -17.10 -1.42
N HIS A 310 -33.17 -18.41 -1.61
CA HIS A 310 -34.22 -19.02 -2.40
C HIS A 310 -35.31 -19.59 -1.49
N LYS A 311 -36.55 -19.21 -1.76
CA LYS A 311 -37.76 -19.63 -1.04
C LYS A 311 -38.74 -20.33 -1.98
N PHE A 312 -39.39 -21.39 -1.50
CA PHE A 312 -40.18 -22.33 -2.31
C PHE A 312 -41.69 -22.19 -2.05
N ILE A 313 -42.29 -21.03 -2.35
CA ILE A 313 -43.71 -20.74 -2.00
C ILE A 313 -44.69 -21.14 -3.09
N LEU A 314 -44.35 -20.93 -4.36
CA LEU A 314 -45.31 -20.94 -5.46
C LEU A 314 -45.15 -22.21 -6.32
N PRO A 315 -46.23 -22.99 -6.56
CA PRO A 315 -46.14 -24.26 -7.26
C PRO A 315 -45.77 -24.13 -8.75
N GLU A 316 -45.98 -22.96 -9.35
CA GLU A 316 -45.64 -22.69 -10.75
C GLU A 316 -44.16 -22.33 -10.96
N MET A 317 -43.38 -22.17 -9.89
CA MET A 317 -41.99 -21.75 -9.95
C MET A 317 -41.09 -22.67 -9.12
N ARG A 318 -39.82 -22.78 -9.52
CA ARG A 318 -38.83 -23.58 -8.78
C ARG A 318 -38.48 -22.93 -7.44
N SER A 319 -38.32 -21.61 -7.42
CA SER A 319 -38.06 -20.82 -6.22
C SER A 319 -38.25 -19.33 -6.54
N THR A 320 -38.48 -18.54 -5.50
CA THR A 320 -38.33 -17.08 -5.51
C THR A 320 -37.03 -16.76 -4.78
N SER A 321 -36.11 -16.02 -5.41
CA SER A 321 -34.87 -15.60 -4.76
C SER A 321 -34.84 -14.10 -4.46
N VAL A 322 -34.17 -13.74 -3.37
CA VAL A 322 -33.86 -12.36 -3.01
C VAL A 322 -32.36 -12.27 -2.78
N ARG A 323 -31.73 -11.25 -3.35
CA ARG A 323 -30.28 -11.05 -3.26
C ARG A 323 -29.94 -9.69 -2.69
N THR A 324 -28.92 -9.65 -1.85
CA THR A 324 -28.28 -8.40 -1.39
C THR A 324 -26.76 -8.49 -1.53
N CYS A 325 -26.10 -7.34 -1.54
CA CYS A 325 -24.65 -7.21 -1.53
C CYS A 325 -24.26 -6.13 -0.53
N VAL A 326 -23.30 -6.44 0.34
CA VAL A 326 -22.81 -5.56 1.40
C VAL A 326 -21.29 -5.52 1.37
N CYS A 327 -20.70 -4.35 1.62
CA CYS A 327 -19.26 -4.16 1.77
C CYS A 327 -18.90 -3.96 3.26
N GLY A 328 -17.66 -4.30 3.64
CA GLY A 328 -17.17 -4.08 5.00
C GLY A 328 -17.31 -2.62 5.44
N GLY A 329 -17.84 -2.41 6.66
CA GLY A 329 -18.11 -1.08 7.23
C GLY A 329 -19.42 -0.42 6.76
N ALA A 330 -20.28 -1.13 6.04
CA ALA A 330 -21.59 -0.65 5.59
C ALA A 330 -22.78 -1.32 6.32
N CYS A 331 -22.49 -2.16 7.33
CA CYS A 331 -23.36 -2.50 8.45
C CYS A 331 -22.81 -1.73 9.67
#